data_AF-A0A6H1ZWW3-F1
#
_entry.id   AF-A0A6H1ZWW3-F1
#
_cell.length_a   1.000
_cell.length_b   1.000
_cell.length_c   1.000
_cell.angle_alpha   90.00
_cell.angle_beta   90.00
_cell.angle_gamma   90.00
#
_symmetry.space_group_name_H-M   'P 1'
#
loop_
_entity.id
_entity.type
_entity.pdbx_description
1 polymer ?
#
loop_
_entity_poly.entity_id
_entity_poly.type
_entity_poly.pdbx_seq_one_letter_code
_entity_poly.pdbx_strand_id
1 'polypeptide(L)'
;MAYKHFESESDRFWSKVKTGSENDCWEWQASLSSGYGRFQYPSGEERAHRVAWKLSNNSDIPDGKIILHLCNNRRCCNPKHLKCSTRSENIRMAYRDGLKTHVEGKPSRFYEGEIWLIRRLHNAGFHKETIGAMFKCSRQQVHYLINNTPNILRT
;
A
#
# COMPACT_ATOMS: atom_id res chain seq x y z
N MET A 1 -14.72 34.09 -31.10
CA MET A 1 -15.25 33.74 -29.76
C MET A 1 -14.51 32.49 -29.29
N ALA A 2 -13.67 32.60 -28.26
CA ALA A 2 -12.90 31.46 -27.76
C ALA A 2 -13.74 30.70 -26.72
N TYR A 3 -14.14 29.48 -27.03
CA TYR A 3 -14.75 28.58 -26.06
C TYR A 3 -13.70 28.26 -24.99
N LYS A 4 -13.90 28.71 -23.76
CA LYS A 4 -13.13 28.23 -22.61
C LYS A 4 -13.43 26.74 -22.47
N HIS A 5 -12.45 25.90 -22.80
CA HIS A 5 -12.51 24.48 -22.49
C HIS A 5 -12.58 24.35 -20.96
N PHE A 6 -13.74 23.98 -20.44
CA PHE A 6 -13.85 23.57 -19.04
C PHE A 6 -13.28 22.17 -18.96
N GLU A 7 -12.01 22.06 -18.56
CA GLU A 7 -11.38 20.79 -18.23
C GLU A 7 -12.21 20.10 -17.15
N SER A 8 -12.56 18.84 -17.35
CA SER A 8 -13.27 18.09 -16.32
C SER A 8 -12.36 17.84 -15.12
N GLU A 9 -12.94 17.59 -13.96
CA GLU A 9 -12.14 17.26 -12.77
C GLU A 9 -11.34 15.96 -12.96
N SER A 10 -11.85 15.07 -13.81
CA SER A 10 -11.15 13.86 -14.25
C SER A 10 -9.89 14.21 -15.03
N ASP A 11 -9.99 15.09 -16.03
CA ASP A 11 -8.84 15.50 -16.84
C ASP A 11 -7.79 16.22 -15.98
N ARG A 12 -8.23 17.13 -15.11
CA ARG A 12 -7.36 17.83 -14.14
C ARG A 12 -6.68 16.86 -13.17
N PHE A 13 -7.33 15.74 -12.84
CA PHE A 13 -6.77 14.72 -11.97
C PHE A 13 -5.71 13.91 -12.71
N TRP A 14 -6.07 13.33 -13.86
CA TRP A 14 -5.18 12.42 -14.61
C TRP A 14 -3.97 13.14 -15.20
N SER A 15 -4.04 14.44 -15.49
CA SER A 15 -2.87 15.25 -15.88
C SER A 15 -1.78 15.34 -14.80
N LYS A 16 -2.10 14.99 -13.54
CA LYS A 16 -1.16 15.00 -12.40
C LYS A 16 -0.66 13.60 -12.03
N VAL A 17 -1.04 12.57 -12.78
CA VAL A 17 -0.66 11.19 -12.52
C VAL A 17 0.32 10.76 -13.60
N LYS A 18 1.52 10.32 -13.20
CA LYS A 18 2.44 9.65 -14.12
C LYS A 18 1.95 8.21 -14.32
N THR A 19 1.26 7.95 -15.43
CA THR A 19 0.76 6.63 -15.78
C THR A 19 1.86 5.73 -16.36
N GLY A 20 1.61 4.42 -16.34
CA GLY A 20 2.51 3.38 -16.85
C GLY A 20 1.71 2.15 -17.27
N SER A 21 2.33 0.97 -17.28
CA SER A 21 1.59 -0.26 -17.52
C SER A 21 0.60 -0.56 -16.39
N GLU A 22 -0.26 -1.55 -16.61
CA GLU A 22 -1.27 -1.98 -15.65
C GLU A 22 -0.70 -2.53 -14.33
N ASN A 23 0.55 -3.04 -14.37
CA ASN A 23 1.26 -3.58 -13.21
C ASN A 23 2.17 -2.55 -12.53
N ASP A 24 2.33 -1.35 -13.13
CA ASP A 24 3.16 -0.29 -12.58
C ASP A 24 2.39 0.57 -11.57
N CYS A 25 3.11 1.19 -10.65
CA CYS A 25 2.54 2.25 -9.84
C CYS A 25 2.36 3.51 -10.69
N TRP A 26 1.14 4.03 -10.73
CA TRP A 26 0.88 5.32 -11.36
C TRP A 26 1.09 6.43 -10.33
N GLU A 27 2.23 7.10 -10.39
CA GLU A 27 2.72 7.98 -9.34
C GLU A 27 2.03 9.35 -9.37
N TRP A 28 1.44 9.77 -8.26
CA TRP A 28 0.97 11.15 -8.06
C TRP A 28 2.13 12.14 -8.12
N GLN A 29 2.04 13.15 -8.99
CA GLN A 29 3.11 14.13 -9.23
C GLN A 29 2.90 15.48 -8.52
N ALA A 30 1.75 15.69 -7.88
CA ALA A 30 1.45 16.97 -7.21
C ALA A 30 1.61 16.88 -5.67
N SER A 31 0.90 17.73 -4.93
CA SER A 31 1.12 17.90 -3.49
C SER A 31 0.89 16.61 -2.70
N LEU A 32 1.71 16.44 -1.66
CA LEU A 32 1.67 15.30 -0.74
C LEU A 32 1.38 15.77 0.69
N SER A 33 0.80 14.90 1.50
CA SER A 33 0.77 15.00 2.96
C SER A 33 0.98 13.62 3.58
N SER A 34 1.94 13.49 4.50
CA SER A 34 2.30 12.21 5.13
C SER A 34 2.59 11.07 4.13
N GLY A 35 3.08 11.44 2.94
CA GLY A 35 3.38 10.53 1.83
C GLY A 35 2.19 10.19 0.91
N TYR A 36 0.98 10.68 1.20
CA TYR A 36 -0.19 10.49 0.35
C TYR A 36 -0.42 11.68 -0.58
N GLY A 37 -0.78 11.41 -1.83
CA GLY A 37 -1.22 12.43 -2.79
C GLY A 37 -2.51 13.13 -2.37
N ARG A 38 -2.62 14.41 -2.70
CA ARG A 38 -3.78 15.27 -2.42
C ARG A 38 -4.27 15.94 -3.69
N PHE A 39 -5.57 15.88 -3.90
CA PHE A 39 -6.25 16.54 -5.00
C PHE A 39 -7.25 17.55 -4.45
N GLN A 40 -7.17 18.77 -4.97
CA GLN A 40 -8.05 19.87 -4.59
C GLN A 40 -9.25 19.91 -5.54
N TYR A 41 -10.44 19.69 -5.01
CA TYR A 41 -11.72 20.02 -5.61
C TYR A 41 -12.14 21.46 -5.25
N PRO A 42 -13.07 22.07 -6.00
CA PRO A 42 -13.72 23.31 -5.57
C PRO A 42 -14.44 23.17 -4.21
N SER A 43 -14.98 21.99 -3.93
CA SER A 43 -15.71 21.67 -2.69
C SER A 43 -14.82 21.26 -1.52
N GLY A 44 -13.52 21.04 -1.73
CA GLY A 44 -12.61 20.61 -0.67
C GLY A 44 -11.40 19.81 -1.17
N GLU A 45 -10.65 19.22 -0.25
CA GLU A 45 -9.49 18.38 -0.57
C GLU A 45 -9.84 16.89 -0.37
N GLU A 46 -9.41 16.02 -1.28
CA GLU A 46 -9.48 14.57 -1.11
C GLU A 46 -8.14 13.89 -1.44
N ARG A 47 -7.89 12.72 -0.85
CA ARG A 47 -6.68 11.93 -1.13
C ARG A 47 -6.70 11.42 -2.56
N ALA A 48 -5.58 11.56 -3.28
CA ALA A 48 -5.48 11.26 -4.70
C ALA A 48 -5.87 9.81 -5.05
N HIS A 49 -5.44 8.82 -4.25
CA HIS A 49 -5.84 7.43 -4.50
C HIS A 49 -7.35 7.18 -4.34
N ARG A 50 -8.04 7.92 -3.48
CA ARG A 50 -9.51 7.83 -3.35
C ARG A 50 -10.18 8.38 -4.59
N VAL A 51 -9.70 9.53 -5.07
CA VAL A 51 -10.16 10.15 -6.32
C VAL A 51 -9.95 9.22 -7.51
N ALA A 52 -8.76 8.63 -7.65
CA ALA A 52 -8.47 7.67 -8.71
C ALA A 52 -9.44 6.48 -8.70
N TRP A 53 -9.76 5.95 -7.51
CA TRP A 53 -10.74 4.87 -7.38
C TRP A 53 -12.15 5.34 -7.79
N LYS A 54 -12.61 6.49 -7.30
CA LYS A 54 -13.94 7.03 -7.63
C LYS A 54 -14.13 7.26 -9.12
N LEU A 55 -13.16 7.93 -9.76
CA LEU A 55 -13.19 8.23 -11.20
C LEU A 55 -13.21 6.94 -12.04
N SER A 56 -12.41 5.95 -11.65
CA SER A 56 -12.29 4.70 -12.43
C SER A 56 -13.48 3.77 -12.28
N ASN A 57 -14.18 3.84 -11.14
CA ASN A 57 -15.38 3.05 -10.87
C ASN A 57 -16.67 3.85 -11.15
N ASN A 58 -16.55 5.11 -11.56
CA ASN A 58 -17.65 6.05 -11.74
C ASN A 58 -18.65 6.04 -10.56
N SER A 59 -18.13 6.05 -9.33
CA SER A 59 -18.93 5.88 -8.12
C SER A 59 -18.25 6.51 -6.91
N ASP A 60 -19.04 6.95 -5.93
CA ASP A 60 -18.52 7.38 -4.63
C ASP A 60 -18.08 6.18 -3.78
N ILE A 61 -17.23 6.46 -2.79
CA ILE A 61 -16.79 5.44 -1.84
C ILE A 61 -17.95 5.21 -0.87
N PRO A 62 -18.51 3.98 -0.78
CA PRO A 62 -19.65 3.73 0.10
C PRO A 62 -19.31 4.00 1.57
N ASP A 63 -20.32 4.37 2.35
CA ASP A 63 -20.16 4.66 3.77
C ASP A 63 -19.51 3.51 4.53
N GLY A 64 -18.58 3.84 5.42
CA GLY A 64 -17.82 2.87 6.20
C GLY A 64 -16.75 2.09 5.40
N LYS A 65 -16.57 2.37 4.11
CA LYS A 65 -15.49 1.80 3.29
C LYS A 65 -14.25 2.69 3.24
N ILE A 66 -13.11 2.05 3.02
CA ILE A 66 -11.80 2.66 2.82
C ILE A 66 -11.18 2.10 1.54
N ILE A 67 -10.33 2.91 0.92
CA ILE A 67 -9.51 2.48 -0.22
C ILE A 67 -8.12 2.11 0.27
N LEU A 68 -7.66 0.92 -0.10
CA LEU A 68 -6.38 0.36 0.28
C LEU A 68 -5.45 0.25 -0.94
N HIS A 69 -4.17 0.50 -0.73
CA HIS A 69 -3.12 0.20 -1.70
C HIS A 69 -2.70 -1.26 -1.59
N LEU A 70 -2.83 -2.01 -2.68
CA LEU A 70 -2.33 -3.39 -2.78
C LEU A 70 -0.80 -3.44 -2.99
N CYS A 71 -0.23 -2.38 -3.55
CA CYS A 71 1.21 -2.25 -3.86
C CYS A 71 2.04 -1.64 -2.70
N ASN A 72 1.42 -1.29 -1.58
CA ASN A 72 2.06 -0.59 -0.44
C ASN A 72 2.79 0.73 -0.80
N ASN A 73 2.42 1.35 -1.92
CA ASN A 73 2.95 2.63 -2.36
C ASN A 73 1.91 3.75 -2.19
N ARG A 74 2.15 4.67 -1.26
CA ARG A 74 1.20 5.72 -0.87
C ARG A 74 0.91 6.77 -1.96
N ARG A 75 1.79 6.89 -2.95
CA ARG A 75 1.63 7.81 -4.09
C ARG A 75 0.90 7.19 -5.28
N CYS A 76 0.72 5.87 -5.27
CA CYS A 76 0.10 5.15 -6.36
C CYS A 76 -1.39 5.52 -6.51
N CYS A 77 -1.76 5.83 -7.74
CA CYS A 77 -3.13 6.13 -8.19
C CYS A 77 -3.62 5.13 -9.24
N ASN A 78 -2.92 4.02 -9.47
CA ASN A 78 -3.34 2.99 -10.42
C ASN A 78 -4.58 2.26 -9.87
N PRO A 79 -5.75 2.28 -10.56
CA PRO A 79 -6.97 1.64 -10.09
C PRO A 79 -6.82 0.15 -9.82
N LYS A 80 -5.99 -0.57 -10.59
CA LYS A 80 -5.72 -2.00 -10.36
C LYS A 80 -4.94 -2.27 -9.08
N HIS A 81 -4.26 -1.26 -8.54
CA HIS A 81 -3.55 -1.33 -7.27
C HIS A 81 -4.39 -0.83 -6.08
N LEU A 82 -5.68 -0.52 -6.30
CA LEU A 82 -6.57 0.03 -5.29
C LEU A 82 -7.73 -0.93 -5.02
N LYS A 83 -8.05 -1.12 -3.74
CA LYS A 83 -9.17 -1.97 -3.31
C LYS A 83 -10.08 -1.24 -2.34
N CYS A 84 -11.37 -1.21 -2.65
CA CYS A 84 -12.41 -0.78 -1.71
C CYS A 84 -12.70 -1.91 -0.71
N SER A 85 -12.62 -1.61 0.58
CA SER A 85 -12.76 -2.60 1.64
C SER A 85 -13.27 -1.95 2.92
N THR A 86 -13.67 -2.74 3.92
CA THR A 86 -13.97 -2.22 5.26
C THR A 86 -12.71 -2.14 6.12
N ARG A 87 -12.75 -1.31 7.17
CA ARG A 87 -11.68 -1.29 8.18
C ARG A 87 -11.50 -2.68 8.83
N SER A 88 -12.60 -3.40 9.09
CA SER A 88 -12.56 -4.74 9.69
C SER A 88 -11.98 -5.79 8.73
N GLU A 89 -12.27 -5.72 7.43
CA GLU A 89 -11.61 -6.54 6.40
C GLU A 89 -10.13 -6.25 6.28
N ASN A 90 -9.70 -4.98 6.28
CA ASN A 90 -8.28 -4.63 6.27
C ASN A 90 -7.55 -5.19 7.49
N ILE A 91 -8.17 -5.08 8.67
CA ILE A 91 -7.62 -5.63 9.92
C ILE A 91 -7.58 -7.16 9.84
N ARG A 92 -8.66 -7.83 9.42
CA ARG A 92 -8.70 -9.29 9.23
C ARG A 92 -7.66 -9.76 8.21
N MET A 93 -7.48 -9.05 7.11
CA MET A 93 -6.42 -9.34 6.14
C MET A 93 -5.04 -9.17 6.77
N ALA A 94 -4.80 -8.12 7.56
CA ALA A 94 -3.55 -7.96 8.29
C ALA A 94 -3.30 -9.08 9.31
N TYR A 95 -4.33 -9.59 10.00
CA TYR A 95 -4.22 -10.76 10.87
C TYR A 95 -3.98 -12.06 10.10
N ARG A 96 -4.75 -12.33 9.04
CA ARG A 96 -4.58 -13.50 8.15
C ARG A 96 -3.20 -13.50 7.50
N ASP A 97 -2.76 -12.34 7.06
CA ASP A 97 -1.45 -12.12 6.46
C ASP A 97 -0.38 -11.96 7.56
N GLY A 98 -0.71 -12.26 8.82
CA GLY A 98 0.22 -12.40 9.94
C GLY A 98 0.95 -11.11 10.31
N LEU A 99 0.52 -9.95 9.81
CA LEU A 99 1.08 -8.62 10.09
C LEU A 99 0.64 -8.05 11.45
N LYS A 100 -0.16 -8.82 12.20
CA LYS A 100 -0.73 -8.42 13.51
C LYS A 100 -0.67 -9.52 14.57
N THR A 101 -0.24 -10.74 14.22
CA THR A 101 -0.10 -11.85 15.17
C THR A 101 1.26 -11.78 15.84
N HIS A 102 1.28 -11.47 17.14
CA HIS A 102 2.50 -11.52 17.94
C HIS A 102 2.90 -12.97 18.17
N VAL A 103 4.20 -13.26 18.08
CA VAL A 103 4.74 -14.56 18.48
C VAL A 103 5.31 -14.45 19.87
N GLU A 104 4.92 -15.37 20.75
CA GLU A 104 5.38 -15.45 22.14
C GLU A 104 6.93 -15.54 22.22
N GLY A 105 7.52 -14.82 23.17
CA GLY A 105 8.97 -14.84 23.41
C GLY A 105 9.85 -14.02 22.44
N LYS A 106 9.30 -13.05 21.68
CA LYS A 106 10.05 -12.31 20.64
C LYS A 106 9.89 -10.78 20.70
N PRO A 107 10.78 -10.03 20.01
CA PRO A 107 10.64 -8.58 19.88
C PRO A 107 9.27 -8.21 19.29
N SER A 108 8.51 -7.39 20.01
CA SER A 108 7.10 -7.09 19.73
C SER A 108 6.84 -6.50 18.34
N ARG A 109 7.87 -5.99 17.64
CA ARG A 109 7.68 -5.34 16.35
C ARG A 109 7.53 -6.27 15.15
N PHE A 110 7.89 -7.55 15.27
CA PHE A 110 7.81 -8.49 14.14
C PHE A 110 6.63 -9.43 14.32
N TYR A 111 5.74 -9.40 13.34
CA TYR A 111 4.59 -10.27 13.32
C TYR A 111 4.85 -11.53 12.50
N GLU A 112 4.06 -12.57 12.75
CA GLU A 112 4.13 -13.89 12.10
C GLU A 112 4.36 -13.85 10.58
N GLY A 113 3.66 -12.98 9.87
CA GLY A 113 3.73 -12.81 8.43
C GLY A 113 5.01 -12.17 7.94
N GLU A 114 5.59 -11.23 8.71
CA GLU A 114 6.89 -10.66 8.40
C GLU A 114 7.99 -11.71 8.58
N ILE A 115 7.90 -12.53 9.64
CA ILE A 115 8.84 -13.62 9.90
C ILE A 115 8.80 -14.67 8.78
N TRP A 116 7.60 -15.02 8.33
CA TRP A 116 7.42 -15.92 7.18
C TRP A 116 8.05 -15.34 5.90
N LEU A 117 7.78 -14.07 5.59
CA LEU A 117 8.30 -13.44 4.36
C LEU A 117 9.82 -13.28 4.40
N ILE A 118 10.38 -12.92 5.56
CA ILE A 118 11.83 -12.88 5.81
C ILE A 118 12.48 -14.25 5.50
N ARG A 119 11.89 -15.35 5.98
CA ARG A 119 12.38 -16.71 5.70
C ARG A 119 12.26 -17.09 4.24
N ARG A 120 11.12 -16.78 3.60
CA ARG A 120 10.90 -17.07 2.18
C ARG A 120 11.93 -16.34 1.31
N LEU A 121 12.19 -15.07 1.58
CA LEU A 121 13.20 -14.29 0.85
C LEU A 121 14.61 -14.85 1.07
N HIS A 122 14.96 -15.24 2.30
CA HIS A 122 16.26 -15.86 2.57
C HIS A 122 16.43 -17.22 1.85
N ASN A 123 15.39 -18.06 1.87
CA ASN A 123 15.38 -19.32 1.13
C ASN A 123 15.40 -19.13 -0.39
N ALA A 124 14.88 -18.00 -0.90
CA ALA A 124 14.99 -17.60 -2.30
C ALA A 124 16.37 -16.99 -2.66
N GLY A 125 17.33 -16.99 -1.74
CA GLY A 125 18.72 -16.58 -1.98
C GLY A 125 19.02 -15.10 -1.71
N PHE A 126 18.06 -14.32 -1.20
CA PHE A 126 18.32 -12.91 -0.90
C PHE A 126 19.28 -12.76 0.30
N HIS A 127 20.21 -11.80 0.18
CA HIS A 127 21.16 -11.46 1.25
C HIS A 127 20.44 -10.85 2.47
N LYS A 128 20.93 -11.17 3.67
CA LYS A 128 20.29 -10.77 4.94
C LYS A 128 20.31 -9.26 5.16
N GLU A 129 21.30 -8.58 4.60
CA GLU A 129 21.42 -7.12 4.55
C GLU A 129 20.29 -6.51 3.72
N THR A 130 20.01 -7.08 2.54
CA THR A 130 18.92 -6.65 1.66
C THR A 130 17.57 -6.88 2.30
N ILE A 131 17.35 -8.06 2.90
CA ILE A 131 16.13 -8.38 3.65
C ILE A 131 15.99 -7.41 4.84
N GLY A 132 17.08 -7.15 5.57
CA GLY A 132 17.09 -6.21 6.69
C GLY A 132 16.62 -4.81 6.28
N ALA A 133 17.14 -4.30 5.17
CA ALA A 133 16.69 -3.01 4.62
C ALA A 133 15.18 -3.00 4.29
N MET A 134 14.66 -4.08 3.68
CA MET A 134 13.23 -4.21 3.35
C MET A 134 12.32 -4.13 4.59
N PHE A 135 12.71 -4.75 5.71
CA PHE A 135 11.94 -4.77 6.96
C PHE A 135 12.44 -3.75 8.01
N LYS A 136 13.29 -2.82 7.59
CA LYS A 136 13.93 -1.80 8.44
C LYS A 136 14.55 -2.41 9.71
N CYS A 137 15.28 -3.50 9.56
CA CYS A 137 15.91 -4.26 10.63
C CYS A 137 17.38 -4.57 10.34
N SER A 138 18.15 -4.83 11.40
CA SER A 138 19.56 -5.17 11.23
C SER A 138 19.73 -6.59 10.66
N ARG A 139 20.86 -6.85 10.00
CA ARG A 139 21.25 -8.20 9.56
C ARG A 139 21.18 -9.22 10.70
N GLN A 140 21.55 -8.79 11.91
CA GLN A 140 21.51 -9.61 13.13
C GLN A 140 20.07 -9.94 13.53
N GLN A 141 19.14 -8.98 13.40
CA GLN A 141 17.71 -9.23 13.61
C GLN A 141 17.17 -10.23 12.58
N VAL A 142 17.54 -10.11 11.31
CA VAL A 142 17.17 -11.09 10.27
C VAL A 142 17.69 -12.49 10.61
N HIS A 143 18.97 -12.60 10.98
CA HIS A 143 19.57 -13.87 11.41
C HIS A 143 18.82 -14.49 12.59
N TYR A 144 18.53 -13.69 13.62
CA TYR A 144 17.77 -14.14 14.77
C TYR A 144 16.39 -14.66 14.37
N LEU A 145 15.67 -13.90 13.55
CA LEU A 145 14.32 -14.26 13.09
C LEU A 145 14.30 -15.54 12.25
N ILE A 146 15.34 -15.82 11.47
CA ILE A 146 15.41 -17.07 10.69
C ILE A 146 15.62 -18.28 11.61
N ASN A 147 16.58 -18.17 12.54
CA ASN A 147 17.10 -19.32 13.30
C ASN A 147 16.40 -19.58 14.64
N ASN A 148 15.75 -18.57 15.24
CA ASN A 148 15.26 -18.64 16.61
C ASN A 148 13.74 -18.43 16.72
N THR A 149 13.01 -18.62 15.62
CA THR A 149 11.55 -18.48 15.59
C THR A 149 10.88 -19.82 15.31
N PRO A 150 9.72 -20.14 15.90
CA PRO A 150 8.99 -21.36 15.56
C PRO A 150 8.72 -21.42 14.06
N ASN A 151 8.71 -22.62 13.47
CA ASN A 151 8.44 -22.76 12.04
C ASN A 151 6.96 -22.47 11.78
N ILE A 152 6.71 -21.41 11.00
CA ILE A 152 5.36 -20.91 10.74
C ILE A 152 5.01 -21.34 9.33
N LEU A 153 4.35 -22.49 9.20
CA LEU A 153 3.90 -22.99 7.90
C LEU A 153 2.61 -22.27 7.51
N ARG A 154 2.56 -21.72 6.30
CA ARG A 154 1.31 -21.31 5.67
C ARG A 154 0.84 -22.43 4.75
N THR A 155 -0.30 -23.03 5.10
CA THR A 155 -1.11 -23.86 4.20
C THR A 155 -1.72 -23.01 3.10
#